data_AF-A0A2D5UT33-F1
#
_entry.id   AF-A0A2D5UT33-F1
#
_cell.length_a   1.000
_cell.length_b   1.000
_cell.length_c   1.000
_cell.angle_alpha   90.00
_cell.angle_beta   90.00
_cell.angle_gamma   90.00
#
_symmetry.space_group_name_H-M   'P 1'
#
loop_
_entity.id
_entity.type
_entity.pdbx_description
1 polymer ?
#
loop_
_entity_poly.entity_id
_entity_poly.type
_entity_poly.pdbx_seq_one_letter_code
_entity_poly.pdbx_strand_id
1 'polypeptide(L)'
;MLGVALAITAACCWSISAILARLGLQGGIRASTGTFISTISSLLLLVALALIVNLDDLPTLLPLAFLWFGLTGIVNYVMGRQFNYLAIKRIGVTKAKIGRA
;
A
#
# COMPACT_ATOMS: atom_id res chain seq x y z
N MET A 1 -14.24 -9.01 20.43
CA MET A 1 -13.68 -10.19 19.73
C MET A 1 -13.44 -9.95 18.24
N LEU A 2 -14.38 -9.35 17.49
CA LEU A 2 -14.19 -9.02 16.07
C LEU A 2 -12.90 -8.22 15.77
N GLY A 3 -12.60 -7.19 16.58
CA GLY A 3 -11.38 -6.39 16.40
C GLY A 3 -10.07 -7.17 16.56
N VAL A 4 -10.03 -8.15 17.48
CA VAL A 4 -8.86 -9.03 17.66
C VAL A 4 -8.69 -9.96 16.48
N ALA A 5 -9.79 -10.55 15.98
CA ALA A 5 -9.75 -11.36 14.78
C ALA A 5 -9.24 -10.54 13.57
N LEU A 6 -9.77 -9.33 13.36
CA LEU A 6 -9.31 -8.43 12.28
C LEU A 6 -7.82 -8.07 12.41
N ALA A 7 -7.33 -7.82 13.63
CA ALA A 7 -5.93 -7.52 13.87
C ALA A 7 -5.01 -8.70 13.50
N ILE A 8 -5.38 -9.93 13.87
CA ILE A 8 -4.62 -11.13 13.53
C ILE A 8 -4.62 -11.36 12.01
N THR A 9 -5.78 -11.23 11.36
CA THR A 9 -5.88 -11.38 9.89
C THR A 9 -5.05 -10.33 9.17
N ALA A 10 -5.08 -9.08 9.65
CA ALA A 10 -4.26 -7.99 9.11
C ALA A 10 -2.76 -8.29 9.24
N ALA A 11 -2.31 -8.79 10.40
CA ALA A 11 -0.92 -9.17 10.63
C ALA A 11 -0.45 -10.29 9.69
N CYS A 12 -1.30 -11.29 9.45
CA CYS A 12 -1.04 -12.36 8.48
C CYS A 12 -0.93 -11.81 7.05
N CYS A 13 -1.88 -10.98 6.61
CA CYS A 13 -1.86 -10.35 5.28
C CYS A 13 -0.60 -9.49 5.06
N TRP A 14 -0.19 -8.72 6.07
CA TRP A 14 1.04 -7.92 6.01
C TRP A 14 2.31 -8.79 5.95
N SER A 15 2.33 -9.92 6.63
CA SER A 15 3.46 -10.86 6.58
C SER A 15 3.57 -11.55 5.22
N ILE A 16 2.45 -12.04 4.68
CA ILE A 16 2.38 -12.73 3.38
C ILE A 16 2.77 -11.79 2.24
N SER A 17 2.25 -10.56 2.24
CA SER A 17 2.56 -9.56 1.20
C SER A 17 4.06 -9.23 1.12
N ALA A 18 4.79 -9.24 2.24
CA ALA A 18 6.24 -9.05 2.23
C ALA A 18 7.00 -10.20 1.52
N ILE A 19 6.51 -11.44 1.66
CA ILE A 19 7.09 -12.62 1.00
C ILE A 19 6.80 -12.57 -0.50
N LEU A 20 5.55 -12.31 -0.90
CA LEU A 20 5.16 -12.16 -2.31
C LEU A 20 5.92 -11.01 -3.00
N ALA A 21 6.06 -9.86 -2.32
CA ALA A 21 6.83 -8.73 -2.87
C ALA A 21 8.30 -9.10 -3.10
N ARG A 22 8.91 -9.88 -2.20
CA ARG A 22 10.28 -10.37 -2.38
C ARG A 22 10.38 -11.35 -3.55
N LEU A 23 9.43 -12.26 -3.68
CA LEU A 23 9.37 -13.23 -4.79
C LEU A 23 9.22 -12.51 -6.15
N GLY A 24 8.34 -11.52 -6.24
CA GLY A 24 8.14 -10.72 -7.45
C GLY A 24 9.38 -9.91 -7.87
N LEU A 25 10.13 -9.37 -6.89
CA LEU A 25 11.39 -8.68 -7.16
C LEU A 25 12.51 -9.63 -7.65
N GLN A 26 12.55 -10.87 -7.13
CA GLN A 26 13.51 -11.89 -7.58
C GLN A 26 13.19 -12.42 -8.98
N GLY A 27 11.91 -12.45 -9.36
CA GLY A 27 11.45 -12.80 -10.71
C GLY A 27 11.76 -11.78 -11.81
N GLY A 28 12.56 -10.74 -11.52
CA GLY A 28 13.01 -9.76 -12.52
C GLY A 28 12.10 -8.53 -12.69
N ILE A 29 11.01 -8.41 -11.92
CA ILE A 29 10.13 -7.25 -11.97
C ILE A 29 10.81 -6.06 -11.27
N ARG A 30 10.95 -4.93 -11.97
CA ARG A 30 11.45 -3.68 -11.35
C ARG A 30 10.50 -3.25 -10.24
N ALA A 31 11.05 -2.87 -9.08
CA ALA A 31 10.28 -2.43 -7.91
C ALA A 31 9.24 -1.34 -8.24
N SER A 32 9.61 -0.40 -9.11
CA SER A 32 8.73 0.65 -9.63
C SER A 32 7.48 0.10 -10.32
N THR A 33 7.62 -0.94 -11.13
CA THR A 33 6.52 -1.55 -11.88
C THR A 33 5.60 -2.33 -10.95
N GLY A 34 6.18 -3.09 -10.00
CA GLY A 34 5.41 -3.81 -8.98
C GLY A 34 4.58 -2.89 -8.11
N THR A 35 5.13 -1.74 -7.71
CA THR A 35 4.36 -0.72 -6.99
C THR A 35 3.22 -0.17 -7.81
N PHE A 36 3.49 0.18 -9.07
CA PHE A 36 2.50 0.80 -9.94
C PHE A 36 1.29 -0.11 -10.16
N ILE A 37 1.54 -1.39 -10.45
CA ILE A 37 0.49 -2.41 -10.60
C ILE A 37 -0.30 -2.58 -9.29
N SER A 38 0.37 -2.63 -8.15
CA SER A 38 -0.31 -2.76 -6.85
C SER A 38 -1.13 -1.51 -6.49
N THR A 39 -0.66 -0.31 -6.83
CA THR A 39 -1.43 0.94 -6.68
C THR A 39 -2.67 0.92 -7.52
N ILE A 40 -2.56 0.57 -8.81
CA ILE A 40 -3.71 0.53 -9.73
C ILE A 40 -4.72 -0.52 -9.27
N SER A 41 -4.25 -1.70 -8.91
CA SER A 41 -5.13 -2.76 -8.39
C SER A 41 -5.86 -2.32 -7.12
N SER A 42 -5.16 -1.68 -6.19
CA SER A 42 -5.76 -1.18 -4.96
C SER A 42 -6.74 -0.02 -5.22
N LEU A 43 -6.41 0.87 -6.16
CA LEU A 43 -7.27 1.98 -6.57
C LEU A 43 -8.57 1.45 -7.18
N LEU A 44 -8.49 0.50 -8.11
CA LEU A 44 -9.68 -0.12 -8.72
C LEU A 44 -10.57 -0.78 -7.67
N LEU A 45 -9.97 -1.51 -6.74
CA LEU A 45 -10.69 -2.20 -5.67
C LEU A 45 -11.36 -1.20 -4.71
N LEU A 46 -10.68 -0.11 -4.37
CA LEU A 46 -11.20 0.93 -3.49
C LEU A 46 -12.30 1.76 -4.15
N VAL A 47 -12.16 2.08 -5.44
CA VAL A 47 -13.22 2.73 -6.24
C VAL A 47 -14.44 1.82 -6.36
N ALA A 48 -14.26 0.53 -6.65
CA ALA A 48 -15.36 -0.43 -6.70
C ALA A 48 -16.10 -0.52 -5.36
N LEU A 49 -15.37 -0.59 -4.24
CA LEU A 49 -15.97 -0.58 -2.90
C LEU A 49 -16.70 0.73 -2.60
N ALA A 50 -16.12 1.87 -2.96
CA ALA A 50 -16.75 3.18 -2.74
C ALA A 50 -18.08 3.28 -3.49
N LEU A 51 -18.14 2.79 -4.73
CA LEU A 51 -19.37 2.74 -5.52
C LEU A 51 -20.42 1.78 -4.94
N ILE A 52 -20.03 0.68 -4.30
CA ILE A 52 -21.00 -0.27 -3.74
C ILE A 52 -21.55 0.22 -2.39
N VAL A 53 -20.70 0.83 -1.55
CA VAL A 53 -21.03 1.09 -0.14
C VAL A 53 -21.49 2.52 0.12
N ASN A 54 -20.95 3.52 -0.57
CA ASN A 54 -21.18 4.94 -0.26
C ASN A 54 -21.39 5.80 -1.53
N LEU A 55 -22.18 5.31 -2.48
CA LEU A 55 -22.39 6.00 -3.75
C LEU A 55 -23.10 7.34 -3.57
N ASP A 56 -24.03 7.42 -2.62
CA ASP A 56 -24.80 8.63 -2.29
C ASP A 56 -24.00 9.68 -1.51
N ASP A 57 -22.90 9.29 -0.85
CA ASP A 57 -22.08 10.19 -0.03
C ASP A 57 -20.92 10.84 -0.81
N LEU A 58 -20.61 10.32 -2.00
CA LEU A 58 -19.59 10.89 -2.90
C LEU A 58 -19.82 12.37 -3.25
N PRO A 59 -21.04 12.83 -3.59
CA PRO A 59 -21.28 14.24 -3.93
C PRO A 59 -21.33 15.18 -2.70
N THR A 60 -21.50 14.65 -1.48
CA THR A 60 -21.48 15.43 -0.23
C THR A 60 -20.06 15.73 0.26
N LEU A 61 -19.03 15.07 -0.31
CA LEU A 61 -17.65 15.32 0.06
C LEU A 61 -17.20 16.73 -0.33
N LEU A 62 -16.62 17.46 0.65
CA LEU A 62 -15.94 18.72 0.36
C LEU A 62 -14.84 18.50 -0.69
N PRO A 63 -14.70 19.38 -1.70
CA PRO A 63 -13.62 19.32 -2.69
C PRO A 63 -12.23 19.28 -2.05
N LEU A 64 -12.07 19.86 -0.86
CA LEU A 64 -10.83 19.81 -0.09
C LEU A 64 -10.44 18.38 0.36
N ALA A 65 -11.42 17.49 0.60
CA ALA A 65 -11.17 16.10 0.97
C ALA A 65 -10.47 15.33 -0.17
N PHE A 66 -10.84 15.61 -1.42
CA PHE A 66 -10.16 15.05 -2.59
C PHE A 66 -8.69 15.48 -2.66
N LEU A 67 -8.38 16.73 -2.29
CA LEU A 67 -7.02 17.23 -2.23
C LEU A 67 -6.20 16.51 -1.15
N TRP A 68 -6.79 16.28 0.02
CA TRP A 68 -6.18 15.49 1.10
C TRP A 68 -5.97 14.02 0.72
N PHE A 69 -6.92 13.38 0.03
CA PHE A 69 -6.74 12.02 -0.51
C PHE A 69 -5.62 11.96 -1.57
N GLY A 70 -5.53 12.98 -2.43
CA GLY A 70 -4.43 13.11 -3.40
C GLY A 70 -3.07 13.23 -2.71
N LEU A 71 -2.96 14.14 -1.74
CA LEU A 71 -1.73 14.36 -0.97
C LEU A 71 -1.29 13.12 -0.19
N THR A 72 -2.21 12.46 0.51
CA THR A 72 -1.91 11.23 1.26
C THR A 72 -1.47 10.10 0.33
N GLY A 73 -2.07 9.99 -0.87
CA GLY A 73 -1.63 9.08 -1.92
C GLY A 73 -0.20 9.35 -2.36
N ILE A 74 0.14 10.61 -2.67
CA ILE A 74 1.49 11.00 -3.10
C ILE A 74 2.52 10.69 -1.99
N VAL A 75 2.25 11.12 -0.76
CA VAL A 75 3.18 10.93 0.35
C VAL A 75 3.38 9.45 0.68
N ASN A 76 2.32 8.65 0.72
CA ASN A 76 2.45 7.22 1.04
C ASN A 76 3.07 6.41 -0.09
N TYR A 77 2.58 6.58 -1.32
CA TYR A 77 2.97 5.70 -2.43
C TYR A 77 4.21 6.20 -3.17
N VAL A 78 4.27 7.50 -3.50
CA VAL A 78 5.39 8.04 -4.26
C VAL A 78 6.60 8.24 -3.36
N MET A 79 6.44 8.83 -2.18
CA MET A 79 7.57 9.00 -1.26
C MET A 79 7.81 7.76 -0.40
N GLY A 80 6.83 7.38 0.44
CA GLY A 80 7.00 6.32 1.43
C GLY A 80 7.41 4.98 0.81
N ARG A 81 6.66 4.52 -0.19
CA ARG A 81 6.92 3.22 -0.84
C ARG A 81 8.21 3.22 -1.65
N GLN A 82 8.47 4.23 -2.48
CA GLN A 82 9.74 4.32 -3.23
C GLN A 82 10.94 4.35 -2.28
N PHE A 83 10.91 5.16 -1.23
CA PHE A 83 12.00 5.19 -0.25
C PHE A 83 12.16 3.85 0.45
N ASN A 84 11.07 3.14 0.74
CA ASN A 84 11.13 1.81 1.31
C ASN A 84 11.81 0.80 0.35
N TYR A 85 11.46 0.81 -0.94
CA TYR A 85 12.13 -0.05 -1.93
C TYR A 85 13.59 0.34 -2.18
N LEU A 86 13.90 1.63 -2.19
CA LEU A 86 15.27 2.14 -2.27
C LEU A 86 16.10 1.71 -1.06
N ALA A 87 15.55 1.79 0.15
CA ALA A 87 16.18 1.29 1.37
C ALA A 87 16.41 -0.22 1.27
N ILE A 88 15.39 -1.00 0.92
CA ILE A 88 15.53 -2.46 0.73
C ILE A 88 16.63 -2.79 -0.29
N LYS A 89 16.73 -2.02 -1.39
CA LYS A 89 17.77 -2.20 -2.42
C LYS A 89 19.18 -1.87 -1.90
N ARG A 90 19.34 -0.85 -1.04
CA ARG A 90 20.66 -0.38 -0.58
C ARG A 90 21.18 -1.07 0.69
N ILE A 91 20.31 -1.38 1.65
CA ILE A 91 20.69 -1.90 2.98
C ILE A 91 20.14 -3.30 3.25
N GLY A 92 19.39 -3.88 2.31
CA GLY A 92 18.78 -5.20 2.46
C GLY A 92 17.50 -5.18 3.30
N VAL A 93 16.63 -6.18 3.07
CA VAL A 93 15.28 -6.28 3.66
C VAL A 93 15.32 -6.25 5.20
N THR A 94 16.33 -6.89 5.79
CA THR A 94 16.46 -7.03 7.25
C THR A 94 16.82 -5.70 7.92
N LYS A 95 17.73 -4.90 7.35
CA LYS A 95 18.11 -3.61 7.94
C LYS A 95 17.07 -2.52 7.70
N ALA A 96 16.40 -2.54 6.54
CA ALA A 96 15.36 -1.57 6.21
C ALA A 96 14.11 -1.68 7.11
N LYS A 97 13.82 -2.87 7.67
CA LYS A 97 12.66 -3.08 8.56
C LYS A 97 12.99 -3.04 10.05
N ILE A 98 14.19 -3.42 10.47
CA ILE A 98 14.56 -3.59 11.90
C ILE A 98 15.50 -2.48 12.40
N GLY A 99 16.15 -1.72 11.51
CA GLY A 99 16.97 -0.58 11.90
C GLY A 99 18.16 -0.92 12.82
N ARG A 100 18.76 -2.11 12.66
CA ARG A 100 20.01 -2.44 13.35
C ARG A 100 21.18 -2.28 12.40
N ALA A 101 22.03 -1.30 12.74
CA ALA A 101 23.31 -0.98 12.11
C ALA A 101 24.23 -2.21 12.14
#